data_AF-A0A9D9J3W2-F1
#
_entry.id   AF-A0A9D9J3W2-F1
#
_cell.length_a   1.000
_cell.length_b   1.000
_cell.length_c   1.000
_cell.angle_alpha   90.00
_cell.angle_beta   90.00
_cell.angle_gamma   90.00
#
_symmetry.space_group_name_H-M   'P 1'
#
loop_
_entity.id
_entity.type
_entity.pdbx_description
1 polymer ?
#
loop_
_entity_poly.entity_id
_entity_poly.type
_entity_poly.pdbx_seq_one_letter_code
_entity_poly.pdbx_strand_id
1 'polypeptide(L)' 'MKKLMTIIAGLVALSGTACADNDRAITVDRLPEQAQEFIAGHFAGEKIAYVKQERDFFEVKYEVMFVRGALVEFDR' A
#
# COMPACT_ATOMS: atom_id res chain seq x y z
N MET A 1 -51.83 13.48 -11.68
CA MET A 1 -51.58 12.74 -12.95
C MET A 1 -50.26 13.20 -13.52
N LYS A 2 -49.32 12.24 -13.70
CA LYS A 2 -48.16 12.27 -14.62
C LYS A 2 -47.19 13.42 -14.30
N LYS A 3 -45.98 13.21 -13.79
CA LYS A 3 -44.83 12.65 -14.52
C LYS A 3 -43.86 11.98 -13.53
N LEU A 4 -44.14 10.73 -13.17
CA LEU A 4 -43.12 9.81 -12.67
C LEU A 4 -42.58 9.10 -13.90
N MET A 5 -41.56 9.67 -14.56
CA MET A 5 -40.82 8.93 -15.59
C MET A 5 -39.45 9.56 -15.80
N THR A 6 -38.47 8.81 -15.31
CA THR A 6 -37.18 8.60 -15.96
C THR A 6 -36.21 9.77 -15.92
N ILE A 7 -35.19 9.65 -15.06
CA ILE A 7 -33.75 9.63 -15.44
C ILE A 7 -33.06 8.83 -14.30
N ILE A 8 -33.15 7.50 -14.36
CA ILE A 8 -32.20 6.57 -13.72
C ILE A 8 -31.43 5.97 -14.89
N ALA A 9 -30.60 6.77 -15.53
CA ALA A 9 -29.73 6.36 -16.62
C ALA A 9 -28.62 7.41 -16.73
N GLY A 10 -27.52 7.22 -16.01
CA GLY A 10 -26.37 8.12 -16.18
C GLY A 10 -25.38 8.23 -15.02
N LEU A 11 -25.59 7.57 -13.88
CA LEU A 11 -24.62 7.60 -12.78
C LEU A 11 -24.10 6.21 -12.38
N VAL A 12 -23.88 5.36 -13.39
CA VAL A 12 -23.05 4.16 -13.28
C VAL A 12 -21.91 4.30 -14.28
N ALA A 13 -21.02 5.25 -14.04
CA ALA A 13 -19.77 5.42 -14.79
C ALA A 13 -18.59 5.77 -13.86
N LEU A 14 -18.71 5.44 -12.58
CA LEU A 14 -17.57 5.33 -11.67
C LEU A 14 -17.40 3.86 -11.32
N SER A 15 -17.32 3.02 -12.35
CA SER A 15 -16.55 1.78 -12.25
C SER A 15 -15.08 2.19 -12.15
N GLY A 16 -14.72 2.83 -11.04
CA GLY A 16 -13.33 3.06 -10.70
C GLY A 16 -12.68 1.69 -10.78
N THR A 17 -11.70 1.56 -11.67
CA THR A 17 -10.88 0.36 -11.78
C THR A 17 -10.43 0.04 -10.36
N ALA A 18 -10.99 -1.02 -9.77
CA ALA A 18 -10.44 -1.58 -8.56
C ALA A 18 -9.08 -2.15 -8.96
N CYS A 19 -8.05 -1.31 -8.91
CA CYS A 19 -6.67 -1.71 -9.08
C CYS A 19 -6.32 -2.46 -7.79
N ALA A 20 -6.61 -3.76 -7.80
CA ALA A 20 -6.45 -4.64 -6.65
C ALA A 20 -4.98 -5.06 -6.43
N ASP A 21 -4.04 -4.41 -7.12
CA ASP A 21 -2.62 -4.70 -7.03
C ASP A 21 -1.84 -3.38 -6.98
N ASN A 22 -1.81 -2.78 -5.78
CA ASN A 22 -1.00 -1.60 -5.50
C ASN A 22 0.28 -1.97 -4.72
N ASP A 23 0.49 -3.25 -4.46
CA ASP A 23 1.69 -3.77 -3.82
C ASP A 23 2.84 -3.73 -4.83
N ARG A 24 3.94 -3.09 -4.43
CA ARG A 24 5.15 -2.99 -5.25
C ARG A 24 6.32 -3.50 -4.45
N ALA A 25 6.94 -4.57 -4.93
CA ALA A 25 8.23 -4.99 -4.41
C ALA A 25 9.25 -3.86 -4.61
N ILE A 26 9.90 -3.47 -3.53
CA ILE A 26 10.94 -2.42 -3.52
C ILE A 26 12.17 -2.94 -2.78
N THR A 27 13.18 -2.10 -2.68
CA THR A 27 14.41 -2.36 -1.94
C THR A 27 14.49 -1.43 -0.72
N VAL A 28 15.32 -1.77 0.27
CA VAL A 28 15.46 -0.99 1.52
C VAL A 28 15.85 0.46 1.25
N ASP A 29 16.65 0.75 0.23
CA ASP A 29 17.03 2.10 -0.19
C ASP A 29 15.86 2.98 -0.66
N ARG A 30 14.69 2.36 -0.94
CA ARG A 30 13.46 3.06 -1.33
C ARG A 30 12.53 3.36 -0.16
N LEU A 31 12.86 2.88 1.04
CA LEU A 31 12.14 3.23 2.26
C LEU A 31 12.41 4.69 2.66
N PRO A 32 11.52 5.31 3.46
CA PRO A 32 11.83 6.58 4.11
C PRO A 32 13.12 6.50 4.93
N GLU A 33 13.88 7.58 4.99
CA GLU A 33 15.19 7.62 5.67
C GLU A 33 15.10 7.14 7.13
N GLN A 34 14.08 7.58 7.87
CA GLN A 34 13.83 7.14 9.25
C GLN A 34 13.56 5.63 9.36
N ALA A 35 12.88 5.03 8.38
CA ALA A 35 12.64 3.59 8.35
C ALA A 35 13.94 2.82 8.05
N GLN A 36 14.79 3.35 7.16
CA GLN A 36 16.12 2.79 6.91
C GLN A 36 16.98 2.80 8.17
N GLU A 37 17.02 3.93 8.89
CA GLU A 37 17.73 4.06 10.17
C GLU A 37 17.19 3.11 11.23
N PHE A 38 15.86 2.97 11.34
CA PHE A 38 15.22 2.05 12.28
C PHE A 38 15.62 0.59 12.02
N ILE A 39 15.56 0.15 10.76
CA ILE A 39 15.96 -1.21 10.37
C ILE A 39 17.45 -1.41 10.64
N ALA A 40 18.29 -0.44 10.29
CA ALA A 40 19.73 -0.51 10.54
C ALA A 40 20.07 -0.55 12.04
N GLY A 41 19.31 0.14 12.89
CA GLY A 41 19.53 0.20 14.33
C GLY A 41 19.01 -1.02 15.10
N HIS A 42 17.83 -1.54 14.73
CA HIS A 42 17.14 -2.57 15.52
C HIS A 42 17.20 -3.96 14.90
N PHE A 43 17.39 -4.05 13.58
CA PHE A 43 17.37 -5.30 12.82
C PHE A 43 18.70 -5.52 12.09
N ALA A 44 19.80 -4.96 12.62
CA ALA A 44 21.14 -5.15 12.07
C ALA A 44 21.50 -6.64 11.94
N GLY A 45 21.84 -7.07 10.72
CA GLY A 45 22.22 -8.45 10.42
C GLY A 45 21.04 -9.43 10.28
N GLU A 46 19.80 -8.98 10.47
CA GLU A 46 18.62 -9.78 10.15
C GLU A 46 18.44 -9.89 8.63
N LYS A 47 18.02 -11.09 8.17
CA LYS A 47 17.77 -11.33 6.76
C LYS A 47 16.37 -10.89 6.40
N ILE A 48 16.27 -10.00 5.43
CA ILE A 48 14.99 -9.54 4.88
C ILE A 48 14.49 -10.56 3.86
N ALA A 49 13.24 -10.97 4.00
CA ALA A 49 12.54 -11.84 3.07
C ALA A 49 11.99 -11.03 1.88
N TYR A 50 11.28 -9.94 2.17
CA TYR A 50 10.83 -8.98 1.16
C TYR A 50 10.64 -7.59 1.75
N VAL A 51 10.68 -6.59 0.87
CA VAL A 51 10.21 -5.24 1.15
C VAL A 51 9.16 -4.89 0.10
N LYS A 52 8.01 -4.40 0.53
CA LYS A 52 6.98 -3.91 -0.39
C LYS A 52 6.47 -2.54 0.04
N GLN A 53 6.06 -1.78 -0.95
CA GLN A 53 5.29 -0.57 -0.78
C GLN A 53 3.85 -0.88 -1.16
N GLU A 54 2.93 -0.66 -0.23
CA GLU A 54 1.50 -0.67 -0.52
C GLU A 54 1.04 0.78 -0.71
N ARG A 55 0.16 0.98 -1.68
CA ARG A 55 -0.44 2.29 -1.92
C ARG A 55 -1.94 2.15 -1.91
N ASP A 56 -2.60 2.73 -0.93
CA ASP A 56 -4.04 2.93 -0.97
C ASP A 56 -4.38 4.31 -1.56
N PHE A 57 -5.67 4.53 -1.85
CA PHE A 57 -6.17 5.73 -2.52
C PHE A 57 -5.56 7.05 -2.00
N PHE A 58 -5.27 7.14 -0.70
CA PHE A 58 -4.65 8.29 -0.05
C PHE A 58 -3.45 7.96 0.84
N GLU A 59 -3.16 6.68 1.08
CA GLU A 59 -2.14 6.23 2.03
C GLU A 59 -1.03 5.47 1.31
N VAL A 60 0.18 5.56 1.85
CA VAL A 60 1.32 4.76 1.39
C VAL A 60 1.94 4.11 2.61
N LYS A 61 2.07 2.80 2.57
CA LYS A 61 2.67 1.99 3.62
C LYS A 61 3.85 1.24 3.07
N TYR A 62 4.81 0.96 3.93
CA TYR A 62 5.99 0.17 3.59
C TYR A 62 6.08 -1.00 4.55
N GLU A 63 6.16 -2.20 4.01
CA GLU A 63 6.30 -3.42 4.80
C GLU A 63 7.67 -4.04 4.59
N VAL A 64 8.30 -4.45 5.69
CA VAL A 64 9.56 -5.18 5.72
C VAL A 64 9.34 -6.48 6.47
N MET A 65 9.32 -7.58 5.73
CA MET A 65 9.20 -8.91 6.29
C MET A 65 10.59 -9.53 6.41
N PHE A 66 10.93 -10.02 7.59
CA PHE A 66 12.18 -10.73 7.86
C PHE A 66 11.99 -12.24 7.75
N VAL A 67 13.05 -12.95 7.37
CA VAL A 67 13.04 -14.42 7.24
C VAL A 67 12.66 -15.11 8.57
N ARG A 68 12.96 -14.48 9.69
CA ARG A 68 12.62 -14.98 11.03
C ARG A 68 11.14 -14.79 11.40
N GLY A 69 10.33 -14.19 10.51
CA GLY A 69 8.90 -13.98 10.70
C GLY A 69 8.52 -12.67 11.40
N ALA A 70 9.49 -11.79 11.66
CA ALA A 70 9.18 -10.42 12.11
C ALA A 70 8.66 -9.61 10.90
N LEU A 71 7.61 -8.83 11.12
CA LEU A 71 7.07 -7.86 10.16
C LEU A 71 7.17 -6.48 10.79
N VAL A 72 7.68 -5.51 10.03
CA VAL A 72 7.71 -4.10 10.43
C VAL A 72 7.01 -3.29 9.34
N GLU A 73 6.03 -2.51 9.75
CA GLU A 73 5.25 -1.63 8.88
C GLU A 73 5.60 -0.17 9.18
N PHE A 74 5.77 0.63 8.15
CA PHE A 74 6.01 2.05 8.24
C PHE A 74 4.96 2.79 7.42
N ASP A 75 4.32 3.78 8.02
CA ASP A 75 3.54 4.76 7.29
C ASP A 75 4.48 5.76 6.59
N ARG A 76 4.01 6.36 5.48
CA ARG A 76 4.72 7.45 4.79
C ARG A 76 4.93 8.68 5.67
#